data_AF-A0A816VCW6-F1
#
_entry.id   AF-A0A816VCW6-F1
#
_cell.length_a   1.000
_cell.length_b   1.000
_cell.length_c   1.000
_cell.angle_alpha   90.00
_cell.angle_beta   90.00
_cell.angle_gamma   90.00
#
_symmetry.space_group_name_H-M   'P 1'
#
loop_
_entity.id
_entity.type
_entity.pdbx_description
1 polymer ?
#
loop_
_entity_poly.entity_id
_entity_poly.type
_entity_poly.pdbx_seq_one_letter_code
_entity_poly.pdbx_strand_id
1 'polypeptide(L)'
;MSANYTFKKPASIKAAGRRLLLNVEHFRTNYIIVAVILSIYCVITSPALLFVLLAMGAGCYLVTLKNRESQLSIMGRQIPTSQQYIAVMGLCVPLLLMVGAGSAIFWILGASVFVILLHALFHQTPNQEAFGVQMEEA
;
A
#
# COMPACT_ATOMS: atom_id res chain seq x y z
N MET A 1 12.65 -32.97 -8.30
CA MET A 1 11.23 -32.82 -7.92
C MET A 1 10.68 -31.66 -8.74
N SER A 2 10.18 -31.95 -9.94
CA SER A 2 9.67 -30.93 -10.86
C SER A 2 8.24 -30.58 -10.42
N ALA A 3 8.04 -29.34 -9.95
CA ALA A 3 6.70 -28.84 -9.65
C ALA A 3 5.91 -28.78 -10.96
N ASN A 4 4.82 -29.54 -11.06
CA ASN A 4 3.90 -29.48 -12.19
C ASN A 4 2.89 -28.36 -11.92
N TYR A 5 2.83 -27.37 -12.80
CA TYR A 5 1.96 -26.20 -12.63
C TYR A 5 0.65 -26.44 -13.39
N THR A 6 -0.39 -26.91 -12.70
CA THR A 6 -1.67 -27.23 -13.34
C THR A 6 -2.72 -26.15 -13.09
N PHE A 7 -3.27 -25.55 -14.14
CA PHE A 7 -4.41 -24.63 -14.05
C PHE A 7 -5.72 -25.44 -13.90
N LYS A 8 -6.32 -25.48 -12.71
CA LYS A 8 -7.60 -26.17 -12.44
C LYS A 8 -8.61 -25.26 -11.73
N LYS A 9 -9.83 -25.14 -12.28
CA LYS A 9 -10.95 -24.40 -11.67
C LYS A 9 -11.30 -24.94 -10.26
N PRO A 10 -11.62 -24.10 -9.27
CA PRO A 10 -12.00 -24.55 -7.93
C PRO A 10 -13.36 -25.27 -7.96
N ALA A 11 -13.45 -26.39 -7.25
CA ALA A 11 -14.67 -27.20 -7.16
C ALA A 11 -15.78 -26.55 -6.29
N SER A 12 -15.43 -25.59 -5.43
CA SER A 12 -16.37 -24.91 -4.51
C SER A 12 -15.81 -23.56 -4.01
N ILE A 13 -16.68 -22.65 -3.58
CA ILE A 13 -16.33 -21.34 -2.99
C ILE A 13 -15.44 -21.50 -1.73
N LYS A 14 -15.70 -22.53 -0.91
CA LYS A 14 -14.86 -22.85 0.26
C LYS A 14 -13.45 -23.26 -0.16
N ALA A 15 -13.33 -24.03 -1.24
CA ALA A 15 -12.03 -24.37 -1.80
C ALA A 15 -11.34 -23.11 -2.35
N ALA A 16 -12.04 -22.24 -3.08
CA ALA A 16 -11.49 -20.99 -3.59
C ALA A 16 -10.94 -20.05 -2.49
N GLY A 17 -11.67 -19.89 -1.38
CA GLY A 17 -11.19 -19.09 -0.24
C GLY A 17 -9.92 -19.65 0.40
N ARG A 18 -9.80 -20.98 0.48
CA ARG A 18 -8.62 -21.65 1.03
C ARG A 18 -7.40 -21.56 0.10
N ARG A 19 -7.63 -21.63 -1.23
CA ARG A 19 -6.62 -21.36 -2.25
C ARG A 19 -6.07 -19.93 -2.16
N LEU A 20 -6.97 -18.97 -1.96
CA LEU A 20 -6.59 -17.56 -1.77
C LEU A 20 -5.68 -17.38 -0.56
N LEU A 21 -6.04 -17.94 0.60
CA LEU A 21 -5.23 -17.85 1.82
C LEU A 21 -3.81 -18.40 1.63
N LEU A 22 -3.67 -19.60 1.08
CA LEU A 22 -2.38 -20.23 0.83
C LEU A 22 -1.53 -19.43 -0.18
N ASN A 23 -2.15 -18.90 -1.23
CA ASN A 23 -1.45 -18.10 -2.22
C ASN A 23 -1.06 -16.72 -1.69
N VAL A 24 -1.86 -16.10 -0.82
CA VAL A 24 -1.55 -14.83 -0.14
C VAL A 24 -0.32 -14.99 0.76
N GLU A 25 -0.27 -16.08 1.52
CA GLU A 25 0.86 -16.37 2.41
C GLU A 25 2.15 -16.68 1.62
N HIS A 26 2.03 -17.48 0.55
CA HIS A 26 3.19 -17.88 -0.27
C HIS A 26 3.78 -16.73 -1.09
N PHE A 27 2.95 -15.87 -1.71
CA PHE A 27 3.40 -14.78 -2.59
C PHE A 27 3.36 -13.39 -1.93
N ARG A 28 3.35 -13.32 -0.59
CA ARG A 28 3.25 -12.07 0.17
C ARG A 28 4.21 -10.98 -0.31
N THR A 29 5.49 -11.32 -0.52
CA THR A 29 6.51 -10.37 -0.99
C THR A 29 6.20 -9.84 -2.38
N ASN A 30 5.75 -10.68 -3.30
CA ASN A 30 5.37 -10.26 -4.65
C ASN A 30 4.20 -9.29 -4.62
N TYR A 31 3.19 -9.55 -3.77
CA TYR A 31 2.05 -8.64 -3.63
C TYR A 31 2.44 -7.30 -3.01
N ILE A 32 3.36 -7.28 -2.05
CA ILE A 32 3.90 -6.02 -1.50
C ILE A 32 4.63 -5.24 -2.58
N ILE A 33 5.47 -5.89 -3.40
CA ILE A 33 6.19 -5.24 -4.50
C ILE A 33 5.20 -4.64 -5.51
N VAL A 34 4.18 -5.39 -5.93
CA VAL A 34 3.15 -4.89 -6.85
C VAL A 34 2.39 -3.71 -6.25
N ALA A 35 2.01 -3.79 -4.97
CA ALA A 35 1.33 -2.69 -4.27
C ALA A 35 2.20 -1.43 -4.19
N VAL A 36 3.51 -1.57 -3.95
CA VAL A 36 4.47 -0.44 -3.95
C VAL A 36 4.59 0.18 -5.34
N ILE A 37 4.78 -0.63 -6.37
CA ILE A 37 4.86 -0.15 -7.76
C ILE A 37 3.58 0.60 -8.14
N LEU A 38 2.42 0.05 -7.80
CA LEU A 38 1.13 0.64 -8.09
C LEU A 38 0.90 1.95 -7.31
N SER A 39 1.37 2.01 -6.07
CA SER A 39 1.35 3.23 -5.26
C SER A 39 2.18 4.35 -5.89
N ILE A 40 3.41 4.03 -6.31
CA ILE A 40 4.30 4.98 -7.01
C ILE A 40 3.65 5.46 -8.31
N TYR A 41 3.12 4.53 -9.11
CA TYR A 41 2.42 4.84 -10.35
C TYR A 41 1.24 5.80 -10.12
N CYS A 42 0.43 5.57 -9.09
CA CYS A 42 -0.72 6.41 -8.74
C CYS A 42 -0.29 7.83 -8.36
N VAL A 43 0.78 7.97 -7.58
CA VAL A 43 1.32 9.28 -7.17
C VAL A 43 1.89 10.05 -8.35
N ILE A 44 2.66 9.39 -9.24
CA ILE A 44 3.28 10.04 -10.40
C ILE A 44 2.23 10.47 -11.43
N THR A 45 1.19 9.66 -11.62
CA THR A 45 0.13 9.93 -12.59
C THR A 45 -0.84 11.02 -12.11
N SER A 46 -0.87 11.31 -10.81
CA SER A 46 -1.73 12.36 -10.24
C SER A 46 -0.92 13.64 -9.98
N PRO A 47 -0.97 14.64 -10.88
CA PRO A 47 -0.21 15.89 -10.71
C PRO A 47 -0.59 16.63 -9.43
N ALA A 48 -1.85 16.51 -9.01
CA ALA A 48 -2.36 17.20 -7.83
C ALA A 48 -1.84 16.57 -6.53
N LEU A 49 -1.82 15.23 -6.43
CA LEU A 49 -1.22 14.55 -5.26
C LEU A 49 0.27 14.81 -5.15
N LEU A 50 0.97 14.77 -6.29
CA LEU A 50 2.39 15.05 -6.36
C LEU A 50 2.70 16.48 -5.90
N PHE A 51 1.92 17.46 -6.33
CA PHE A 51 2.08 18.85 -5.89
C PHE A 51 1.95 19.01 -4.37
N VAL A 52 0.92 18.42 -3.76
CA VAL A 52 0.71 18.53 -2.29
C VAL A 52 1.80 17.77 -1.53
N LEU A 53 2.25 16.61 -2.02
CA LEU A 53 3.38 15.87 -1.44
C LEU A 53 4.67 16.68 -1.49
N LEU A 54 4.96 17.34 -2.61
CA LEU A 54 6.11 18.23 -2.74
C LEU A 54 6.00 19.44 -1.83
N ALA A 55 4.82 20.08 -1.75
CA ALA A 55 4.58 21.21 -0.86
C ALA A 55 4.76 20.82 0.62
N MET A 56 4.28 19.64 1.01
CA MET A 56 4.47 19.09 2.35
C MET A 56 5.95 18.81 2.64
N GLY A 57 6.67 18.19 1.69
CA GLY A 57 8.11 17.95 1.80
C GLY A 57 8.91 19.25 1.92
N ALA A 58 8.59 20.24 1.10
CA ALA A 58 9.19 21.57 1.15
C ALA A 58 8.88 22.27 2.48
N GLY A 59 7.64 22.19 2.98
CA GLY A 59 7.25 22.74 4.28
C GLY A 59 8.06 22.13 5.44
N CYS A 60 8.18 20.80 5.47
CA CYS A 60 9.02 20.10 6.46
C CYS A 60 10.50 20.47 6.34
N TYR A 61 11.02 20.60 5.11
CA TYR A 61 12.40 21.01 4.86
C TYR A 61 12.66 22.44 5.35
N LEU A 62 11.75 23.38 5.05
CA LEU A 62 11.84 24.76 5.52
C LEU A 62 11.78 24.85 7.04
N VAL A 63 10.90 24.07 7.69
CA VAL A 63 10.87 23.95 9.16
C VAL A 63 12.20 23.44 9.70
N THR A 64 12.77 22.41 9.08
CA THR A 64 14.08 21.87 9.48
C THR A 64 15.18 22.92 9.35
N LEU A 65 15.24 23.58 8.19
CA LEU A 65 16.27 24.57 7.89
C LEU A 65 16.18 25.75 8.86
N LYS A 66 14.96 26.26 9.08
CA LYS A 66 14.76 27.40 9.96
C LYS A 66 15.15 27.09 11.40
N ASN A 67 14.79 25.92 11.92
CA ASN A 67 15.21 25.49 13.25
C ASN A 67 16.72 25.28 13.40
N ARG A 68 17.45 25.01 12.31
CA ARG A 68 18.93 24.94 12.34
C ARG A 68 19.58 26.32 12.41
N GLU A 69 19.01 27.31 11.73
CA GLU A 69 19.53 28.68 11.70
C GLU A 69 19.13 29.49 12.95
N SER A 70 17.87 29.38 13.38
CA SER A 70 17.36 30.06 14.56
C SER A 70 16.13 29.34 15.12
N GLN A 71 16.10 29.14 16.44
CA GLN A 71 14.92 28.56 17.06
C GLN A 71 13.75 29.54 16.92
N LEU A 72 12.67 29.10 16.26
CA LEU A 72 11.49 29.93 16.06
C LEU A 72 10.89 30.30 17.41
N SER A 73 11.06 31.56 17.80
CA SER A 73 10.42 32.12 18.98
C SER A 73 9.27 33.01 18.54
N ILE A 74 8.07 32.73 19.05
CA ILE A 74 6.92 33.60 18.91
C ILE A 74 6.66 34.22 20.27
N MET A 75 6.63 35.55 20.32
CA MET A 75 6.29 36.31 21.54
C MET A 75 7.21 36.01 22.74
N GLY A 76 8.48 35.72 22.48
CA GLY A 76 9.49 35.41 23.51
C GLY A 76 9.49 33.97 24.01
N ARG A 77 8.59 33.09 23.51
CA ARG A 77 8.61 31.65 23.79
C ARG A 77 9.08 30.87 22.58
N GLN A 78 10.03 29.98 22.81
CA GLN A 78 10.50 29.05 21.79
C GLN A 78 9.42 28.02 21.45
N ILE A 79 9.07 27.89 20.18
CA ILE A 79 8.13 26.86 19.73
C ILE A 79 8.90 25.56 19.52
N PRO A 80 8.52 24.48 20.21
CA PRO A 80 9.15 23.17 20.03
C PRO A 80 8.97 22.68 18.59
N THR A 81 10.02 22.07 18.05
CA THR A 81 10.04 21.57 16.66
C THR A 81 8.89 20.59 16.37
N SER A 82 8.50 19.78 17.35
CA SER A 82 7.35 18.87 17.25
C SER A 82 6.05 19.59 16.91
N GLN A 83 5.79 20.74 17.54
CA GLN A 83 4.58 21.52 17.29
C GLN A 83 4.57 22.15 15.90
N GLN A 84 5.75 22.51 15.37
CA GLN A 84 5.88 23.04 14.02
C GLN A 84 5.56 21.97 12.97
N TYR A 85 6.06 20.74 13.14
CA TYR A 85 5.70 19.62 12.27
C TYR A 85 4.23 19.25 12.39
N ILE A 86 3.67 19.26 13.60
CA ILE A 86 2.22 19.03 13.80
C ILE A 86 1.41 20.10 13.06
N ALA A 87 1.82 21.36 13.07
CA ALA A 87 1.14 22.43 12.33
C ALA A 87 1.21 22.21 10.80
N VAL A 88 2.39 21.85 10.27
CA VAL A 88 2.55 21.52 8.85
C VAL A 88 1.67 20.33 8.46
N MET A 89 1.71 19.25 9.23
CA MET A 89 0.89 18.07 9.01
C MET A 89 -0.61 18.37 9.15
N GLY A 90 -0.99 19.20 10.13
CA GLY A 90 -2.38 19.61 10.36
C GLY A 90 -2.97 20.41 9.19
N LEU A 91 -2.15 21.14 8.44
CA LEU A 91 -2.57 21.82 7.22
C LEU A 91 -2.53 20.90 5.99
N CYS A 92 -1.48 20.08 5.87
CA CYS A 92 -1.26 19.25 4.68
C CYS A 92 -2.21 18.05 4.62
N VAL A 93 -2.59 17.44 5.74
CA VAL A 93 -3.47 16.27 5.77
C VAL A 93 -4.87 16.58 5.21
N PRO A 94 -5.58 17.66 5.63
CA PRO A 94 -6.83 18.05 5.01
C PRO A 94 -6.70 18.33 3.51
N LEU A 95 -5.62 19.03 3.11
CA LEU A 95 -5.36 19.33 1.69
C LEU A 95 -5.16 18.05 0.87
N LEU A 96 -4.42 17.06 1.38
CA LEU A 96 -4.26 15.76 0.73
C LEU A 96 -5.61 15.07 0.53
N LEU A 97 -6.49 15.11 1.52
CA LEU A 97 -7.84 14.54 1.40
C LEU A 97 -8.67 15.27 0.34
N MET A 98 -8.63 16.61 0.31
CA MET A 98 -9.36 17.42 -0.68
C MET A 98 -8.88 17.19 -2.11
N VAL A 99 -7.57 16.96 -2.29
CA VAL A 99 -6.95 16.74 -3.60
C VAL A 99 -7.09 15.28 -4.07
N GLY A 100 -7.72 14.42 -3.27
CA GLY A 100 -8.12 13.08 -3.70
C GLY A 100 -7.21 11.96 -3.23
N ALA A 101 -6.42 12.16 -2.15
CA ALA A 101 -5.63 11.09 -1.54
C ALA A 101 -6.49 9.88 -1.15
N GLY A 102 -7.73 10.13 -0.68
CA GLY A 102 -8.68 9.05 -0.38
C GLY A 102 -9.03 8.21 -1.61
N SER A 103 -9.26 8.86 -2.76
CA SER A 103 -9.53 8.16 -4.02
C SER A 103 -8.33 7.36 -4.50
N ALA A 104 -7.12 7.92 -4.39
CA ALA A 104 -5.89 7.20 -4.72
C ALA A 104 -5.69 5.95 -3.86
N ILE A 105 -5.88 6.06 -2.54
CA ILE A 105 -5.80 4.91 -1.62
C ILE A 105 -6.83 3.85 -2.00
N PHE A 106 -8.07 4.26 -2.27
CA PHE A 106 -9.13 3.35 -2.70
C PHE A 106 -8.74 2.59 -3.98
N TRP A 107 -8.20 3.29 -4.99
CA TRP A 107 -7.76 2.67 -6.24
C TRP A 107 -6.59 1.72 -6.06
N ILE A 108 -5.57 2.10 -5.29
CA ILE A 108 -4.41 1.25 -5.01
C ILE A 108 -4.86 -0.04 -4.30
N LEU A 109 -5.71 0.07 -3.27
CA LEU A 109 -6.24 -1.09 -2.55
C LEU A 109 -7.09 -1.97 -3.45
N GLY A 110 -8.03 -1.38 -4.20
CA GLY A 110 -8.92 -2.11 -5.10
C GLY A 110 -8.16 -2.86 -6.20
N ALA A 111 -7.22 -2.19 -6.86
CA ALA A 111 -6.41 -2.80 -7.90
C ALA A 111 -5.43 -3.84 -7.33
N SER A 112 -4.87 -3.64 -6.13
CA SER A 112 -4.05 -4.66 -5.46
C SER A 112 -4.87 -5.91 -5.16
N VAL A 113 -6.06 -5.77 -4.59
CA VAL A 113 -6.98 -6.90 -4.33
C VAL A 113 -7.36 -7.59 -5.63
N PHE A 114 -7.67 -6.83 -6.69
CA PHE A 114 -8.00 -7.40 -8.00
C PHE A 114 -6.86 -8.24 -8.58
N VAL A 115 -5.62 -7.73 -8.53
CA VAL A 115 -4.42 -8.46 -9.00
C VAL A 115 -4.17 -9.71 -8.15
N ILE A 116 -4.31 -9.61 -6.83
CA ILE A 116 -4.15 -10.77 -5.91
C ILE A 116 -5.20 -11.83 -6.22
N LEU A 117 -6.47 -11.45 -6.36
CA LEU A 117 -7.56 -12.38 -6.66
C LEU A 117 -7.35 -13.04 -8.02
N LEU A 118 -7.01 -12.27 -9.06
CA LEU A 118 -6.74 -12.80 -10.38
C LEU A 118 -5.55 -13.78 -10.32
N HIS A 119 -4.42 -13.39 -9.74
CA HIS A 119 -3.27 -14.27 -9.60
C HIS A 119 -3.60 -15.53 -8.79
N ALA A 120 -4.31 -15.41 -7.68
CA ALA A 120 -4.64 -16.53 -6.80
C ALA A 120 -5.69 -17.49 -7.38
N LEU A 121 -6.60 -17.01 -8.23
CA LEU A 121 -7.58 -17.86 -8.92
C LEU A 121 -6.93 -18.69 -10.02
N PHE A 122 -5.94 -18.12 -10.70
CA PHE A 122 -5.26 -18.75 -11.82
C PHE A 122 -4.02 -19.56 -11.41
N HIS A 123 -3.38 -19.24 -10.29
CA HIS A 123 -2.14 -19.91 -9.87
C HIS A 123 -2.36 -20.95 -8.77
N GLN A 124 -1.81 -22.17 -8.94
CA GLN A 124 -1.85 -23.24 -7.95
C GLN A 124 -0.46 -23.45 -7.34
N THR A 125 -0.39 -23.47 -6.02
CA THR A 125 0.86 -23.75 -5.28
C THR A 125 0.94 -25.23 -4.88
N PRO A 126 2.15 -25.80 -4.68
CA PRO A 126 2.32 -27.21 -4.31
C PRO A 126 1.57 -27.60 -3.01
N ASN A 127 1.48 -26.67 -2.06
CA ASN A 127 0.70 -26.84 -0.82
C ASN A 127 -0.80 -27.02 -1.08
N GLN A 128 -1.29 -26.45 -2.19
CA GLN A 128 -2.66 -26.55 -2.63
C GLN A 128 -2.97 -27.90 -3.29
N GLU A 129 -1.98 -28.50 -3.97
CA GLU A 129 -2.08 -29.84 -4.55
C GLU A 129 -2.07 -30.91 -3.46
N ALA A 130 -1.13 -30.84 -2.50
CA ALA A 130 -1.08 -31.77 -1.36
C ALA A 130 -2.38 -31.78 -0.55
N PHE A 131 -2.99 -30.61 -0.38
CA PHE A 131 -4.29 -30.50 0.30
C PHE A 131 -5.47 -30.97 -0.59
N GLY A 132 -5.41 -30.75 -1.90
CA GLY A 132 -6.43 -31.24 -2.84
C GLY A 132 -6.53 -32.76 -2.85
N VAL A 133 -5.38 -33.43 -2.79
CA VAL A 133 -5.29 -34.89 -2.69
C VAL A 133 -5.90 -35.40 -1.38
N GLN A 134 -5.63 -34.75 -0.24
CA GLN A 134 -6.23 -35.13 1.06
C GLN A 134 -7.76 -35.02 1.12
N MET A 135 -8.37 -34.17 0.30
CA MET A 135 -9.83 -34.01 0.25
C MET A 135 -10.51 -34.98 -0.73
N GLU A 136 -9.76 -35.55 -1.67
CA GLU A 136 -10.26 -36.58 -2.59
C GLU A 136 -10.16 -37.98 -1.95
N GLU A 137 -9.29 -38.13 -0.95
CA GLU A 137 -9.13 -39.34 -0.12
C GLU A 137 -10.03 -39.37 1.14
N ALA A 138 -10.78 -38.29 1.43
CA ALA A 138 -11.66 -38.15 2.61
C ALA A 138 -13.14 -38.08 2.24
#